data_AF-A0A1X1G3C3-F1
#
_entry.id   AF-A0A1X1G3C3-F1
#
_cell.length_a   1.000
_cell.length_b   1.000
_cell.length_c   1.000
_cell.angle_alpha   90.00
_cell.angle_beta   90.00
_cell.angle_gamma   90.00
#
_symmetry.space_group_name_H-M   'P 1'
#
loop_
_entity.id
_entity.type
_entity.pdbx_description
1 polymer ?
#
loop_
_entity_poly.entity_id
_entity_poly.type
_entity_poly.pdbx_seq_one_letter_code
_entity_poly.pdbx_strand_id
1 'polypeptide(L)'
;MINIKNNLKDLRLSKNLTQQELANQLNLLLLEGMKPISKMNISNWENGKHSIKPDIARLLANYFEVPLSYLLGYEKEINSALYETLPTVIQKTDEQYEYYLELYKAAVIEANNQLDNVVQALNPEKQFSFEKISEFLIALAGEITKLETSSEALLKLKDIQIQNITMKHEFEQFKNYFENK
;
A
#
# COMPACT_ATOMS: atom_id res chain seq x y z
N MET A 1 9.73 -2.92 18.02
CA MET A 1 10.46 -2.63 16.78
C MET A 1 10.96 -3.94 16.20
N ILE A 2 10.63 -4.23 14.93
CA ILE A 2 11.18 -5.38 14.22
C ILE A 2 12.67 -5.08 14.03
N ASN A 3 13.55 -5.90 14.59
CA ASN A 3 15.00 -5.75 14.38
C ASN A 3 15.38 -6.49 13.10
N ILE A 4 15.29 -5.80 11.96
CA ILE A 4 15.69 -6.36 10.67
C ILE A 4 17.22 -6.46 10.64
N LYS A 5 17.72 -7.69 10.53
CA LYS A 5 19.16 -7.96 10.48
C LYS A 5 19.68 -7.53 9.11
N ASN A 6 20.69 -6.66 9.10
CA ASN A 6 21.41 -6.30 7.88
C ASN A 6 22.35 -7.42 7.40
N ASN A 7 22.77 -7.35 6.14
CA ASN A 7 23.60 -8.36 5.48
C ASN A 7 25.11 -8.02 5.51
N LEU A 8 25.53 -6.98 6.25
CA LEU A 8 26.92 -6.50 6.26
C LEU A 8 27.93 -7.59 6.63
N LYS A 9 27.60 -8.39 7.64
CA LYS A 9 28.50 -9.45 8.13
C LYS A 9 28.71 -10.52 7.06
N ASP A 10 27.64 -10.93 6.41
CA ASP A 10 27.66 -12.01 5.43
C ASP A 10 28.38 -11.53 4.15
N LEU A 11 28.17 -10.27 3.75
CA LEU A 11 28.90 -9.62 2.66
C LEU A 11 30.41 -9.45 2.95
N ARG A 12 30.78 -9.07 4.17
CA ARG A 12 32.20 -8.98 4.55
C ARG A 12 32.88 -10.34 4.48
N LEU A 13 32.22 -11.38 5.01
CA LEU A 13 32.76 -12.73 5.04
C LEU A 13 32.87 -13.32 3.64
N SER A 14 31.96 -13.02 2.71
CA SER A 14 32.05 -13.49 1.31
C SER A 14 33.27 -12.93 0.56
N LYS A 15 33.79 -11.76 0.98
CA LYS A 15 35.04 -11.18 0.49
C LYS A 15 36.28 -11.63 1.28
N ASN A 16 36.15 -12.53 2.26
CA ASN A 16 37.21 -13.01 3.16
C ASN A 16 37.92 -11.90 3.96
N LEU A 17 37.20 -10.83 4.33
CA LEU A 17 37.78 -9.71 5.05
C LEU A 17 37.54 -9.82 6.56
N THR A 18 38.53 -9.42 7.36
CA THR A 18 38.32 -9.09 8.76
C THR A 18 37.58 -7.74 8.90
N GLN A 19 37.00 -7.49 10.07
CA GLN A 19 36.35 -6.20 10.37
C GLN A 19 37.33 -5.01 10.25
N GLN A 20 38.62 -5.22 10.56
CA GLN A 20 39.64 -4.19 10.45
C GLN A 20 40.00 -3.93 8.98
N GLU A 21 40.13 -4.97 8.16
CA GLU A 21 40.43 -4.82 6.73
C GLU A 21 39.30 -4.11 6.00
N LEU A 22 38.03 -4.46 6.29
CA LEU A 22 36.90 -3.74 5.72
C LEU A 22 36.93 -2.25 6.13
N ALA A 23 37.15 -1.95 7.41
CA ALA A 23 37.28 -0.57 7.87
C ALA A 23 38.39 0.20 7.14
N ASN A 24 39.56 -0.44 6.96
CA ASN A 24 40.69 0.14 6.24
C ASN A 24 40.31 0.44 4.77
N GLN A 25 39.67 -0.51 4.08
CA GLN A 25 39.29 -0.31 2.68
C GLN A 25 38.23 0.79 2.50
N LEU A 26 37.24 0.87 3.38
CA LEU A 26 36.23 1.92 3.34
C LEU A 26 36.84 3.31 3.61
N ASN A 27 37.83 3.40 4.51
CA ASN A 27 38.54 4.65 4.78
C ASN A 27 39.34 5.18 3.59
N LEU A 28 39.71 4.33 2.62
CA LEU A 28 40.34 4.77 1.36
C LEU A 28 39.34 5.40 0.39
N LEU A 29 38.05 5.12 0.56
CA LEU A 29 36.95 5.60 -0.30
C LEU A 29 36.16 6.75 0.36
N LEU A 30 36.52 7.10 1.59
CA LEU A 30 35.82 8.10 2.39
C LEU A 30 36.11 9.52 1.89
N LEU A 31 35.06 10.34 1.84
CA LEU A 31 35.20 11.75 1.46
C LEU A 31 35.95 12.55 2.52
N GLU A 32 36.67 13.57 2.07
CA GLU A 32 37.44 14.46 2.94
C GLU A 32 36.53 15.12 4.00
N GLY A 33 36.99 15.15 5.26
CA GLY A 33 36.21 15.68 6.39
C GLY A 33 35.25 14.70 7.05
N MET A 34 35.07 13.48 6.53
CA MET A 34 34.30 12.43 7.21
C MET A 34 35.12 11.76 8.33
N LYS A 35 34.41 11.31 9.39
CA LYS A 35 35.04 10.59 10.50
C LYS A 35 35.49 9.19 10.03
N PRO A 36 36.73 8.76 10.35
CA PRO A 36 37.20 7.42 10.02
C PRO A 36 36.31 6.32 10.61
N ILE A 37 36.10 5.26 9.83
CA ILE A 37 35.41 4.05 10.24
C ILE A 37 36.43 3.16 10.96
N SER A 38 36.10 2.74 12.18
CA SER A 38 36.90 1.80 12.96
C SER A 38 36.39 0.36 12.85
N LYS A 39 37.21 -0.62 13.23
CA LYS A 39 36.76 -2.02 13.45
C LYS A 39 35.53 -2.10 14.36
N MET A 40 35.48 -1.27 15.40
CA MET A 40 34.35 -1.23 16.34
C MET A 40 33.06 -0.75 15.66
N ASN A 41 33.14 0.18 14.71
CA ASN A 41 31.99 0.60 13.92
C ASN A 41 31.41 -0.58 13.13
N ILE A 42 32.25 -1.30 12.37
CA ILE A 42 31.83 -2.49 11.62
C ILE A 42 31.16 -3.51 12.54
N SER A 43 31.80 -3.83 13.67
CA SER A 43 31.24 -4.77 14.64
C SER A 43 29.89 -4.33 15.20
N ASN A 44 29.74 -3.04 15.55
CA ASN A 44 28.47 -2.52 16.06
C ASN A 44 27.37 -2.57 15.00
N TRP A 45 27.69 -2.31 13.73
CA TRP A 45 26.73 -2.39 12.61
C TRP A 45 26.31 -3.82 12.31
N GLU A 46 27.25 -4.76 12.23
CA GLU A 46 26.96 -6.19 11.98
C GLU A 46 26.06 -6.81 13.04
N ASN A 47 26.19 -6.35 14.29
CA ASN A 47 25.41 -6.85 15.42
C ASN A 47 24.17 -5.99 15.72
N GLY A 48 23.87 -4.98 14.88
CA GLY A 48 22.70 -4.10 15.04
C GLY A 48 22.74 -3.25 16.31
N LYS A 49 23.90 -3.10 16.97
CA LYS A 49 24.05 -2.26 18.16
C LYS A 49 23.86 -0.79 17.81
N HIS A 50 24.35 -0.38 16.65
CA HIS A 50 24.13 0.95 16.08
C HIS A 50 23.63 0.82 14.65
N SER A 51 22.70 1.69 14.25
CA SER A 51 22.29 1.81 12.86
C SER A 51 23.41 2.36 11.98
N ILE A 52 23.45 1.90 10.73
CA ILE A 52 24.36 2.43 9.71
C ILE A 52 23.77 3.75 9.21
N LYS A 53 24.57 4.82 9.16
CA LYS A 53 24.12 6.10 8.60
C LYS A 53 23.89 5.99 7.09
N PRO A 54 22.95 6.77 6.49
CA PRO A 54 22.58 6.61 5.08
C PRO A 54 23.74 6.77 4.08
N ASP A 55 24.64 7.72 4.32
CA ASP A 55 25.86 7.97 3.53
C ASP A 55 26.81 6.75 3.58
N ILE A 56 27.04 6.21 4.78
CA ILE A 56 27.89 5.03 4.96
C ILE A 56 27.22 3.76 4.41
N ALA A 57 25.90 3.63 4.54
CA ALA A 57 25.17 2.50 3.98
C ALA A 57 25.28 2.49 2.46
N ARG A 58 25.17 3.65 1.80
CA ARG A 58 25.44 3.78 0.36
C ARG A 58 26.88 3.41 0.01
N LEU A 59 27.86 3.90 0.76
CA LEU A 59 29.27 3.54 0.54
C LEU A 59 29.49 2.02 0.62
N LEU A 60 28.91 1.37 1.63
CA LEU A 60 28.96 -0.08 1.81
C LEU A 60 28.27 -0.82 0.67
N ALA A 61 27.07 -0.42 0.28
CA ALA A 61 26.32 -1.02 -0.82
C ALA A 61 27.12 -0.92 -2.14
N ASN A 62 27.71 0.24 -2.41
CA ASN A 62 28.57 0.46 -3.57
C ASN A 62 29.83 -0.40 -3.54
N TYR A 63 30.51 -0.46 -2.39
CA TYR A 63 31.72 -1.29 -2.20
C TYR A 63 31.44 -2.78 -2.43
N PHE A 64 30.29 -3.29 -1.97
CA PHE A 64 29.89 -4.67 -2.16
C PHE A 64 29.16 -4.94 -3.48
N GLU A 65 28.86 -3.90 -4.26
CA GLU A 65 28.10 -3.95 -5.51
C GLU A 65 26.71 -4.60 -5.39
N VAL A 66 26.04 -4.35 -4.26
CA VAL A 66 24.68 -4.86 -3.99
C VAL A 66 23.68 -3.71 -3.87
N PRO A 67 22.36 -3.96 -4.08
CA PRO A 67 21.34 -2.98 -3.76
C PRO A 67 21.41 -2.55 -2.30
N LEU A 68 21.10 -1.27 -2.04
CA LEU A 68 21.11 -0.74 -0.68
C LEU A 68 20.05 -1.44 0.20
N SER A 69 18.93 -1.85 -0.39
CA SER A 69 17.87 -2.63 0.29
C SER A 69 18.38 -3.99 0.73
N TYR A 70 19.18 -4.66 -0.10
CA TYR A 70 19.83 -5.92 0.25
C TYR A 70 20.84 -5.74 1.37
N LEU A 71 21.71 -4.71 1.31
CA LEU A 71 22.67 -4.44 2.38
C LEU A 71 21.95 -4.28 3.74
N LEU A 72 20.88 -3.49 3.77
CA LEU A 72 20.15 -3.18 4.99
C LEU A 72 19.16 -4.27 5.43
N GLY A 73 18.90 -5.27 4.58
CA GLY A 73 18.04 -6.41 4.87
C GLY A 73 16.55 -6.17 4.59
N TYR A 74 16.18 -5.14 3.81
CA TYR A 74 14.78 -4.78 3.51
C TYR A 74 14.27 -5.34 2.17
N GLU A 75 15.12 -5.98 1.37
CA GLU A 75 14.76 -6.43 0.02
C GLU A 75 13.53 -7.34 0.02
N LYS A 76 13.45 -8.28 0.97
CA LYS A 76 12.34 -9.22 1.07
C LYS A 76 11.03 -8.50 1.38
N GLU A 77 11.04 -7.58 2.33
CA GLU A 77 9.88 -6.81 2.76
C GLU A 77 9.38 -5.88 1.65
N ILE A 78 10.30 -5.19 0.95
CA ILE A 78 9.96 -4.34 -0.19
C ILE A 78 9.31 -5.18 -1.31
N ASN A 79 9.90 -6.32 -1.64
CA ASN A 79 9.39 -7.19 -2.70
C ASN A 79 8.03 -7.81 -2.32
N SER A 80 7.86 -8.28 -1.08
CA SER A 80 6.57 -8.80 -0.61
C SER A 80 5.49 -7.70 -0.60
N ALA A 81 5.83 -6.48 -0.18
CA ALA A 81 4.90 -5.36 -0.25
C ALA A 81 4.44 -5.07 -1.68
N LEU A 82 5.38 -4.96 -2.63
CA LEU A 82 5.09 -4.56 -4.01
C LEU A 82 4.44 -5.65 -4.87
N TYR A 83 4.82 -6.91 -4.67
CA TYR A 83 4.46 -7.99 -5.58
C TYR A 83 3.44 -8.97 -5.00
N GLU A 84 3.21 -8.95 -3.69
CA GLU A 84 2.24 -9.83 -3.04
C GLU A 84 1.14 -9.03 -2.35
N THR A 85 1.52 -8.15 -1.42
CA THR A 85 0.56 -7.49 -0.52
C THR A 85 -0.25 -6.41 -1.22
N LEU A 86 0.39 -5.41 -1.82
CA LEU A 86 -0.30 -4.30 -2.50
C LEU A 86 -1.18 -4.77 -3.66
N PRO A 87 -0.72 -5.67 -4.57
CA PRO A 87 -1.58 -6.18 -5.65
C PRO A 87 -2.83 -6.88 -5.10
N THR A 88 -2.68 -7.69 -4.05
CA THR A 88 -3.81 -8.39 -3.42
C THR A 88 -4.81 -7.42 -2.79
N VAL A 89 -4.31 -6.38 -2.09
CA VAL A 89 -5.18 -5.38 -1.45
C VAL A 89 -5.91 -4.56 -2.52
N ILE A 90 -5.21 -4.09 -3.55
CA ILE A 90 -5.80 -3.36 -4.68
C ILE A 90 -6.91 -4.19 -5.32
N GLN A 91 -6.61 -5.44 -5.69
CA GLN A 91 -7.58 -6.34 -6.30
C GLN A 91 -8.83 -6.50 -5.44
N LYS A 92 -8.67 -6.78 -4.14
CA LYS A 92 -9.81 -6.96 -3.23
C LYS A 92 -10.63 -5.69 -3.06
N THR A 93 -9.99 -4.52 -3.01
CA THR A 93 -10.70 -3.24 -2.95
C THR A 93 -11.50 -3.00 -4.24
N ASP A 94 -10.92 -3.31 -5.40
CA ASP A 94 -11.60 -3.14 -6.69
C ASP A 94 -12.78 -4.10 -6.83
N GLU A 95 -12.63 -5.37 -6.43
CA GLU A 95 -13.72 -6.34 -6.39
C GLU A 95 -14.87 -5.89 -5.48
N GLN A 96 -14.56 -5.33 -4.31
CA GLN A 96 -15.57 -4.77 -3.41
C GLN A 96 -16.26 -3.54 -4.01
N TYR A 97 -15.50 -2.67 -4.68
CA TYR A 97 -16.05 -1.50 -5.34
C TYR A 97 -17.04 -1.90 -6.43
N GLU A 98 -16.68 -2.84 -7.29
CA GLU A 98 -17.57 -3.35 -8.35
C GLU A 98 -18.83 -3.99 -7.75
N TYR A 99 -18.71 -4.76 -6.67
CA TYR A 99 -19.86 -5.32 -5.97
C TYR A 99 -20.86 -4.23 -5.53
N TYR A 100 -20.41 -3.18 -4.85
CA TYR A 100 -21.29 -2.10 -4.41
C TYR A 100 -21.81 -1.25 -5.57
N LEU A 101 -21.05 -1.14 -6.66
CA LEU A 101 -21.47 -0.45 -7.86
C LEU A 101 -22.64 -1.16 -8.53
N GLU A 102 -22.61 -2.49 -8.60
CA GLU A 102 -23.72 -3.28 -9.13
C GLU A 102 -24.95 -3.20 -8.23
N LEU A 103 -24.79 -3.22 -6.90
CA LEU A 103 -25.89 -2.97 -5.96
C LEU A 103 -26.52 -1.59 -6.15
N TYR A 104 -25.69 -0.56 -6.30
CA TYR A 104 -26.14 0.80 -6.55
C TYR A 104 -26.94 0.89 -7.85
N LYS A 105 -26.40 0.38 -8.96
CA LYS A 105 -27.09 0.37 -10.27
C LYS A 105 -28.44 -0.37 -10.20
N ALA A 106 -28.48 -1.53 -9.55
CA ALA A 106 -29.72 -2.29 -9.39
C ALA A 106 -30.76 -1.51 -8.57
N ALA A 107 -30.35 -0.87 -7.47
CA ALA A 107 -31.23 -0.05 -6.64
C ALA A 107 -31.74 1.19 -7.38
N VAL A 108 -30.95 1.79 -8.28
CA VAL A 108 -31.42 2.91 -9.13
C VAL A 108 -32.54 2.46 -10.05
N ILE A 109 -32.37 1.32 -10.70
CA ILE A 109 -33.39 0.75 -11.59
C ILE A 109 -34.67 0.49 -10.81
N GLU A 110 -34.56 -0.15 -9.64
CA GLU A 110 -35.73 -0.51 -8.85
C GLU A 110 -36.42 0.71 -8.24
N ALA A 111 -35.68 1.71 -7.76
CA ALA A 111 -36.25 2.97 -7.30
C ALA A 111 -37.05 3.68 -8.41
N ASN A 112 -36.55 3.68 -9.66
CA ASN A 112 -37.29 4.24 -10.78
C ASN A 112 -38.57 3.45 -11.09
N ASN A 113 -38.50 2.11 -11.06
CA ASN A 113 -39.68 1.26 -11.23
C ASN A 113 -40.74 1.54 -10.14
N GLN A 114 -40.32 1.68 -8.89
CA GLN A 114 -41.24 1.99 -7.79
C GLN A 114 -41.81 3.40 -7.89
N LEU A 115 -41.02 4.38 -8.37
CA LEU A 115 -41.52 5.71 -8.65
C LEU A 115 -42.59 5.68 -9.76
N ASP A 116 -42.36 4.93 -10.83
CA ASP A 116 -43.34 4.74 -11.90
C ASP A 116 -44.64 4.10 -11.37
N ASN A 117 -44.53 3.11 -10.48
CA ASN A 117 -45.69 2.51 -9.82
C ASN A 117 -46.48 3.53 -8.99
N VAL A 118 -45.80 4.38 -8.22
CA VAL A 118 -46.42 5.47 -7.45
C VAL A 118 -47.15 6.43 -8.40
N VAL A 119 -46.49 6.89 -9.47
CA VAL A 119 -47.08 7.80 -10.46
C VAL A 119 -48.32 7.19 -11.11
N GLN A 120 -48.25 5.90 -11.49
CA GLN A 120 -49.40 5.20 -12.07
C GLN A 120 -50.56 5.02 -11.08
N ALA A 121 -50.27 4.79 -9.79
CA ALA A 121 -51.30 4.65 -8.75
C ALA A 121 -51.98 5.98 -8.39
N LEU A 122 -51.30 7.10 -8.60
CA LEU A 122 -51.83 8.45 -8.41
C LEU A 122 -52.67 8.96 -9.60
N ASN A 123 -52.71 8.23 -10.72
CA ASN A 123 -53.46 8.64 -11.90
C ASN A 123 -54.99 8.67 -11.60
N PRO A 124 -55.65 9.84 -11.70
CA PRO A 124 -57.07 10.00 -11.35
C PRO A 124 -58.04 9.26 -12.29
N GLU A 125 -57.59 8.82 -13.47
CA GLU A 125 -58.39 7.99 -14.38
C GLU A 125 -58.42 6.50 -13.96
N LYS A 126 -57.55 6.09 -13.03
CA LYS A 126 -57.51 4.74 -12.45
C LYS A 126 -58.19 4.73 -11.08
N GLN A 127 -58.62 3.56 -10.62
CA GLN A 127 -59.25 3.41 -9.31
C GLN A 127 -58.20 3.70 -8.21
N PHE A 128 -58.33 4.86 -7.57
CA PHE A 128 -57.46 5.31 -6.48
C PHE A 128 -57.52 4.36 -5.28
N SER A 129 -56.36 3.91 -4.79
CA SER A 129 -56.24 3.12 -3.55
C SER A 129 -55.07 3.63 -2.72
N PHE A 130 -55.40 4.18 -1.54
CA PHE A 130 -54.41 4.66 -0.57
C PHE A 130 -53.49 3.54 -0.06
N GLU A 131 -54.02 2.33 0.09
CA GLU A 131 -53.27 1.15 0.52
C GLU A 131 -52.17 0.81 -0.48
N LYS A 132 -52.50 0.72 -1.77
CA LYS A 132 -51.52 0.43 -2.84
C LYS A 132 -50.45 1.51 -2.97
N ILE A 133 -50.84 2.78 -2.86
CA ILE A 133 -49.88 3.89 -2.88
C ILE A 133 -48.91 3.77 -1.70
N SER A 134 -49.42 3.44 -0.51
CA SER A 134 -48.59 3.27 0.69
C SER A 134 -47.60 2.10 0.52
N GLU A 135 -48.02 0.98 -0.05
CA GLU A 135 -47.14 -0.16 -0.36
C GLU A 135 -45.98 0.25 -1.30
N PHE A 136 -46.28 0.96 -2.40
CA PHE A 136 -45.25 1.42 -3.33
C PHE A 136 -44.32 2.46 -2.71
N LEU A 137 -44.83 3.36 -1.85
CA LEU A 137 -43.99 4.33 -1.13
C LEU A 137 -43.06 3.65 -0.13
N ILE A 138 -43.51 2.61 0.56
CA ILE A 138 -42.66 1.80 1.45
C ILE A 138 -41.57 1.09 0.65
N ALA A 139 -41.92 0.48 -0.48
CA ALA A 139 -40.94 -0.17 -1.36
C ALA A 139 -39.90 0.83 -1.89
N LEU A 140 -40.35 1.99 -2.37
CA LEU A 140 -39.48 3.07 -2.83
C LEU A 140 -38.52 3.56 -1.73
N ALA A 141 -39.02 3.76 -0.49
CA ALA A 141 -38.18 4.12 0.64
C ALA A 141 -37.12 3.05 0.96
N GLY A 142 -37.46 1.77 0.77
CA GLY A 142 -36.51 0.66 0.87
C GLY A 142 -35.39 0.75 -0.16
N GLU A 143 -35.71 1.03 -1.43
CA GLU A 143 -34.70 1.19 -2.49
C GLU A 143 -33.83 2.44 -2.28
N ILE A 144 -34.40 3.55 -1.80
CA ILE A 144 -33.64 4.75 -1.44
C ILE A 144 -32.61 4.43 -0.34
N THR A 145 -33.00 3.67 0.69
CA THR A 145 -32.06 3.24 1.75
C THR A 145 -30.89 2.42 1.19
N LYS A 146 -31.15 1.54 0.22
CA LYS A 146 -30.09 0.77 -0.46
C LYS A 146 -29.17 1.67 -1.29
N LEU A 147 -29.73 2.68 -1.97
CA LEU A 147 -28.95 3.68 -2.70
C LEU A 147 -28.02 4.45 -1.77
N GLU A 148 -28.54 4.93 -0.65
CA GLU A 148 -27.74 5.65 0.36
C GLU A 148 -26.59 4.77 0.86
N THR A 149 -26.91 3.53 1.29
CA THR A 149 -25.91 2.60 1.84
C THR A 149 -24.82 2.25 0.83
N SER A 150 -25.21 1.92 -0.41
CA SER A 150 -24.25 1.58 -1.47
C SER A 150 -23.41 2.79 -1.89
N SER A 151 -24.00 3.99 -1.96
CA SER A 151 -23.27 5.22 -2.27
C SER A 151 -22.22 5.58 -1.21
N GLU A 152 -22.55 5.40 0.08
CA GLU A 152 -21.61 5.63 1.18
C GLU A 152 -20.44 4.64 1.13
N ALA A 153 -20.72 3.36 0.85
CA ALA A 153 -19.69 2.34 0.68
C ALA A 153 -18.77 2.66 -0.51
N LEU A 154 -19.34 3.06 -1.65
CA LEU A 154 -18.58 3.44 -2.84
C LEU A 154 -17.65 4.63 -2.60
N LEU A 155 -18.10 5.65 -1.86
CA LEU A 155 -17.26 6.80 -1.51
C LEU A 155 -16.05 6.36 -0.67
N LYS A 156 -16.27 5.57 0.39
CA LYS A 156 -15.19 5.05 1.23
C LYS A 156 -14.21 4.19 0.45
N LEU A 157 -14.72 3.31 -0.42
CA LEU A 157 -13.88 2.45 -1.25
C LEU A 157 -13.08 3.25 -2.28
N LYS A 158 -13.63 4.35 -2.80
CA LYS A 158 -12.91 5.24 -3.70
C LYS A 158 -11.70 5.89 -3.03
N ASP A 159 -11.87 6.35 -1.80
CA ASP A 159 -10.77 6.90 -1.01
C ASP A 159 -9.67 5.85 -0.78
N ILE A 160 -10.07 4.61 -0.47
CA ILE A 160 -9.13 3.49 -0.29
C ILE A 160 -8.39 3.16 -1.60
N GLN A 161 -9.08 3.15 -2.76
CA GLN A 161 -8.43 2.95 -4.06
C GLN A 161 -7.37 4.01 -4.33
N ILE A 162 -7.67 5.29 -4.04
CA ILE A 162 -6.72 6.39 -4.19
C ILE A 162 -5.51 6.18 -3.28
N GLN A 163 -5.73 5.81 -2.01
CA GLN A 163 -4.66 5.50 -1.07
C GLN A 163 -3.79 4.32 -1.55
N ASN A 164 -4.41 3.25 -2.07
CA ASN A 164 -3.68 2.09 -2.57
C ASN A 164 -2.79 2.43 -3.78
N ILE A 165 -3.29 3.24 -4.72
CA ILE A 165 -2.51 3.74 -5.85
C ILE A 165 -1.34 4.60 -5.36
N THR A 166 -1.60 5.46 -4.38
CA THR A 166 -0.59 6.35 -3.78
C THR A 166 0.51 5.52 -3.10
N MET A 167 0.13 4.56 -2.26
CA MET A 167 1.05 3.64 -1.60
C MET A 167 1.88 2.86 -2.62
N LYS A 168 1.26 2.32 -3.67
CA LYS A 168 2.00 1.62 -4.74
C LYS A 168 3.08 2.51 -5.35
N HIS A 169 2.73 3.76 -5.69
CA HIS A 169 3.69 4.70 -6.23
C HIS A 169 4.82 5.02 -5.25
N GLU A 170 4.52 5.25 -3.97
CA GLU A 170 5.51 5.50 -2.92
C GLU A 170 6.46 4.31 -2.74
N PHE A 171 5.94 3.08 -2.74
CA PHE A 171 6.78 1.88 -2.65
C PHE A 171 7.65 1.67 -3.90
N GLU A 172 7.17 2.00 -5.09
CA GLU A 172 7.97 1.99 -6.32
C GLU A 172 9.10 3.02 -6.26
N GLN A 173 8.80 4.25 -5.81
CA GLN A 173 9.82 5.28 -5.58
C GLN A 173 10.85 4.85 -4.52
N PHE A 174 10.37 4.27 -3.42
CA PHE A 174 11.21 3.74 -2.36
C PHE A 174 12.14 2.66 -2.91
N LYS A 175 11.61 1.67 -3.63
CA LYS A 175 12.41 0.61 -4.27
C LYS A 175 13.48 1.21 -5.19
N ASN A 176 13.11 2.15 -6.05
CA ASN A 176 14.05 2.83 -6.95
C ASN A 176 15.18 3.55 -6.21
N TYR A 177 14.91 4.14 -5.05
CA TYR A 177 15.95 4.76 -4.20
C TYR A 177 16.98 3.75 -3.68
N PHE A 178 16.58 2.49 -3.47
CA PHE A 178 17.48 1.44 -2.99
C PHE A 178 18.20 0.68 -4.12
N GLU A 179 17.70 0.75 -5.35
CA GLU A 179 18.20 -0.04 -6.48
C GLU A 179 19.01 0.77 -7.50
N ASN A 180 18.79 2.08 -7.62
CA ASN A 180 19.54 2.91 -8.58
C ASN A 180 20.83 3.48 -7.94
N LYS A 181 21.97 3.21 -8.59
CA LYS A 181 23.31 3.73 -8.25
C LYS A 181 23.49 5.18 -8.69
#